data_AF-A0A945H7M1-F1
#
_entry.id   AF-A0A945H7M1-F1
#
_cell.length_a   1.000
_cell.length_b   1.000
_cell.length_c   1.000
_cell.angle_alpha   90.00
_cell.angle_beta   90.00
_cell.angle_gamma   90.00
#
_symmetry.space_group_name_H-M   'P 1'
#
loop_
_entity.id
_entity.type
_entity.pdbx_description
1 polymer ?
#
loop_
_entity_poly.entity_id
_entity_poly.type
_entity_poly.pdbx_seq_one_letter_code
_entity_poly.pdbx_strand_id
1 'polypeptide(L)'
;LQHDGDAALALDPDGDGVSIAEELAAGTDPLDGDSYFTLQVETTDDGIRLHWYAIPGATYQVIAAGEASGPYQALGQAQKLEAEAEAEMELTLPAAQLNQPASYYRLQLTPKE
;
A
#
# COMPACT_ATOMS: atom_id res chain seq x y z
N LEU A 1 8.90 -32.46 8.86
CA LEU A 1 9.64 -31.50 8.03
C LEU A 1 9.23 -30.12 8.50
N GLN A 2 10.08 -29.45 9.25
CA GLN A 2 9.91 -28.03 9.53
C GLN A 2 10.37 -27.33 8.27
N HIS A 3 9.47 -26.59 7.63
CA HIS A 3 9.65 -26.08 6.27
C HIS A 3 10.67 -24.93 6.33
N ASP A 4 11.87 -25.13 5.79
CA ASP A 4 12.91 -24.09 5.60
C ASP A 4 12.42 -22.89 4.74
N GLY A 5 11.19 -22.96 4.21
CA GLY A 5 10.57 -21.88 3.45
C GLY A 5 10.24 -20.63 4.28
N ASP A 6 9.97 -20.76 5.58
CA ASP A 6 9.65 -19.62 6.45
C ASP A 6 10.90 -18.75 6.74
N ALA A 7 12.06 -19.40 6.84
CA ALA A 7 13.34 -18.71 7.00
C ALA A 7 13.77 -17.97 5.71
N ALA A 8 13.40 -18.50 4.54
CA ALA A 8 13.68 -17.85 3.26
C ALA A 8 12.90 -16.55 3.09
N LEU A 9 11.65 -16.49 3.58
CA LEU A 9 10.81 -15.30 3.49
C LEU A 9 11.35 -14.10 4.30
N ALA A 10 12.23 -14.34 5.27
CA ALA A 10 12.89 -13.30 6.05
C ALA A 10 14.23 -12.82 5.46
N LEU A 11 14.64 -13.35 4.29
CA LEU A 11 15.85 -12.92 3.59
C LEU A 11 15.59 -11.65 2.78
N ASP A 12 16.68 -11.01 2.38
CA ASP A 12 16.76 -9.83 1.52
C ASP A 12 17.79 -10.17 0.42
N PRO A 13 17.36 -10.75 -0.71
CA PRO A 13 18.27 -11.31 -1.72
C PRO A 13 18.99 -10.26 -2.56
N ASP A 14 18.33 -9.15 -2.84
CA ASP A 14 18.82 -8.04 -3.66
C ASP A 14 19.48 -6.92 -2.83
N GLY A 15 19.31 -6.95 -1.50
CA GLY A 15 20.04 -6.13 -0.55
C GLY A 15 19.46 -4.73 -0.40
N ASP A 16 18.18 -4.53 -0.71
CA ASP A 16 17.51 -3.22 -0.63
C ASP A 16 17.01 -2.89 0.79
N GLY A 17 17.09 -3.87 1.71
CA GLY A 17 16.70 -3.77 3.10
C GLY A 17 15.25 -4.19 3.38
N VAL A 18 14.52 -4.70 2.39
CA VAL A 18 13.17 -5.25 2.49
C VAL A 18 13.23 -6.77 2.42
N SER A 19 12.41 -7.45 3.21
CA SER A 19 12.38 -8.92 3.15
C SER A 19 11.49 -9.44 2.02
N ILE A 20 11.78 -10.65 1.53
CA ILE A 20 10.94 -11.32 0.52
C ILE A 20 9.44 -11.31 0.92
N ALA A 21 9.13 -11.53 2.20
CA ALA A 21 7.75 -11.50 2.69
C ALA A 21 7.08 -10.13 2.50
N GLU A 22 7.81 -9.06 2.79
CA GLU A 22 7.32 -7.68 2.68
C GLU A 22 7.17 -7.26 1.23
N GLU A 23 8.11 -7.66 0.38
CA GLU A 23 8.07 -7.38 -1.05
C GLU A 23 6.92 -8.11 -1.75
N LEU A 24 6.75 -9.40 -1.49
CA LEU A 24 5.61 -10.17 -2.01
C LEU A 24 4.27 -9.62 -1.51
N ALA A 25 4.23 -9.12 -0.26
CA ALA A 25 3.06 -8.46 0.28
C ALA A 25 2.79 -7.10 -0.41
N ALA A 26 3.84 -6.39 -0.81
CA ALA A 26 3.78 -5.11 -1.53
C ALA A 26 3.63 -5.24 -3.05
N GLY A 27 3.82 -6.45 -3.59
CA GLY A 27 3.77 -6.72 -5.02
C GLY A 27 5.04 -6.31 -5.76
N THR A 28 6.18 -6.22 -5.06
CA THR A 28 7.50 -5.94 -5.65
C THR A 28 8.26 -7.25 -5.90
N ASP A 29 9.39 -7.17 -6.62
CA ASP A 29 10.19 -8.34 -7.01
C ASP A 29 11.39 -8.52 -6.08
N PRO A 30 11.47 -9.61 -5.30
CA PRO A 30 12.52 -9.83 -4.30
C PRO A 30 13.92 -10.08 -4.83
N LEU A 31 14.10 -10.03 -6.15
CA LEU A 31 15.38 -10.17 -6.81
C LEU A 31 15.80 -8.89 -7.54
N ASP A 32 15.00 -7.82 -7.46
CA ASP A 32 15.21 -6.57 -8.14
C ASP A 32 14.99 -5.38 -7.19
N GLY A 33 16.09 -4.89 -6.61
CA GLY A 33 16.05 -3.80 -5.63
C GLY A 33 15.65 -2.44 -6.22
N ASP A 34 15.39 -2.34 -7.52
CA ASP A 34 14.76 -1.18 -8.18
C ASP A 34 13.21 -1.36 -8.32
N SER A 35 12.65 -2.48 -7.85
CA SER A 35 11.22 -2.79 -7.86
C SER A 35 10.52 -2.15 -6.67
N TYR A 36 9.82 -1.03 -6.90
CA TYR A 36 9.16 -0.27 -5.85
C TYR A 36 7.65 -0.16 -6.03
N PHE A 37 6.92 -0.21 -4.91
CA PHE A 37 5.53 0.21 -4.88
C PHE A 37 5.42 1.69 -5.25
N THR A 38 4.78 1.97 -6.39
CA THR A 38 4.64 3.33 -6.92
C THR A 38 3.23 3.86 -6.67
N LEU A 39 3.15 4.96 -5.91
CA LEU A 39 1.91 5.70 -5.67
C LEU A 39 1.97 7.07 -6.37
N GLN A 40 1.06 7.28 -7.32
CA GLN A 40 0.85 8.57 -7.96
C GLN A 40 -0.22 9.35 -7.20
N VAL A 41 0.05 10.64 -6.99
CA VAL A 41 -0.83 11.55 -6.24
C VAL A 41 -1.09 12.78 -7.10
N GLU A 42 -2.35 13.03 -7.38
CA GLU A 42 -2.79 14.14 -8.22
C GLU A 42 -3.78 15.02 -7.46
N THR A 43 -3.57 16.34 -7.51
CA THR A 43 -4.56 17.30 -6.99
C THR A 43 -5.59 17.58 -8.07
N THR A 44 -6.87 17.56 -7.69
CA THR A 44 -8.02 17.81 -8.54
C THR A 44 -8.90 18.88 -7.90
N ASP A 45 -9.87 19.43 -8.64
CA ASP A 45 -10.82 20.41 -8.09
C ASP A 45 -11.66 19.86 -6.91
N ASP A 46 -11.89 18.54 -6.87
CA ASP A 46 -12.69 17.85 -5.85
C ASP A 46 -11.85 17.31 -4.67
N GLY A 47 -10.52 17.39 -4.72
CA GLY A 47 -9.63 16.86 -3.68
C GLY A 47 -8.36 16.21 -4.25
N ILE A 48 -7.92 15.11 -3.64
CA ILE A 48 -6.73 14.37 -4.07
C ILE A 48 -7.14 13.04 -4.67
N ARG A 49 -6.51 12.67 -5.78
CA ARG A 49 -6.62 11.36 -6.41
C ARG A 49 -5.33 10.59 -6.19
N LEU A 50 -5.48 9.37 -5.71
CA LEU A 50 -4.42 8.39 -5.52
C LEU A 50 -4.54 7.34 -6.60
N HIS A 51 -3.44 7.01 -7.26
CA HIS A 51 -3.40 6.03 -8.33
C HIS A 51 -2.17 5.11 -8.18
N TRP A 52 -2.36 3.80 -8.27
CA TRP A 52 -1.30 2.80 -8.16
C TRP A 52 -1.66 1.52 -8.89
N TYR A 53 -0.68 0.63 -9.09
CA TYR A 53 -0.90 -0.71 -9.60
C TYR A 53 -1.16 -1.66 -8.42
N ALA A 54 -2.34 -2.29 -8.39
CA ALA A 54 -2.82 -3.08 -7.27
C ALA A 54 -2.63 -4.59 -7.47
N ILE A 55 -2.43 -5.29 -6.36
CA ILE A 55 -2.24 -6.75 -6.30
C ILE A 55 -3.61 -7.47 -6.29
N PRO A 56 -3.78 -8.55 -7.08
CA PRO A 56 -5.02 -9.34 -7.10
C PRO A 56 -5.50 -9.74 -5.70
N GLY A 57 -6.73 -9.38 -5.36
CA GLY A 57 -7.36 -9.74 -4.09
C GLY A 57 -6.85 -8.98 -2.86
N ALA A 58 -5.87 -8.08 -3.00
CA ALA A 58 -5.43 -7.22 -1.91
C ALA A 58 -6.45 -6.10 -1.63
N THR A 59 -6.47 -5.63 -0.38
CA THR A 59 -7.34 -4.54 0.07
C THR A 59 -6.51 -3.32 0.44
N TYR A 60 -6.92 -2.17 -0.08
CA TYR A 60 -6.27 -0.88 0.13
C TYR A 60 -7.20 0.06 0.89
N GLN A 61 -6.66 0.76 1.89
CA GLN A 61 -7.39 1.72 2.71
C GLN A 61 -6.52 2.93 2.99
N VAL A 62 -7.02 4.14 2.70
CA VAL A 62 -6.35 5.35 3.18
C VAL A 62 -6.55 5.45 4.68
N ILE A 63 -5.48 5.69 5.42
CA ILE A 63 -5.51 5.97 6.85
C ILE A 63 -4.86 7.34 7.11
N ALA A 64 -5.38 8.08 8.08
CA ALA A 64 -4.93 9.43 8.41
C ALA A 64 -4.65 9.58 9.90
N ALA A 65 -3.68 10.43 10.24
CA ALA A 65 -3.34 10.79 11.60
C ALA A 65 -3.02 12.27 11.74
N GLY A 66 -3.32 12.81 12.93
CA GLY A 66 -2.91 14.15 13.31
C GLY A 66 -1.43 14.28 13.68
N GLU A 67 -0.72 13.17 13.80
CA GLU A 67 0.70 13.13 14.13
C GLU A 67 1.38 12.05 13.28
N ALA A 68 2.64 12.26 12.92
CA ALA A 68 3.39 11.29 12.09
C ALA A 68 3.45 9.90 12.73
N SER A 69 3.48 9.85 14.06
CA SER A 69 3.49 8.64 14.88
C SER A 69 2.12 7.97 15.03
N GLY A 70 1.05 8.60 14.54
CA GLY A 70 -0.32 8.12 14.76
C GLY A 70 -0.96 8.67 16.04
N PRO A 71 -2.13 8.13 16.45
CA PRO A 71 -2.78 6.95 15.88
C PRO A 71 -3.38 7.22 14.49
N TYR A 72 -3.18 6.28 13.58
CA TYR A 72 -3.79 6.31 12.25
C TYR A 72 -5.19 5.71 12.29
N GLN A 73 -6.14 6.37 11.63
CA GLN A 73 -7.54 5.96 11.54
C GLN A 73 -7.97 5.88 10.09
N ALA A 74 -8.87 4.94 9.78
CA ALA A 74 -9.40 4.77 8.43
C ALA A 74 -10.10 6.04 7.92
N LEU A 75 -9.79 6.40 6.68
CA LEU A 75 -10.37 7.52 5.96
C LEU A 75 -11.10 6.99 4.72
N GLY A 76 -12.43 7.13 4.71
CA GLY A 76 -13.25 6.55 3.64
C GLY A 76 -13.42 5.03 3.77
N GLN A 77 -13.73 4.37 2.65
CA GLN A 77 -13.95 2.93 2.60
C GLN A 77 -12.74 2.22 1.99
N ALA A 78 -12.43 1.05 2.54
CA ALA A 78 -11.42 0.17 1.98
C ALA A 78 -11.91 -0.37 0.63
N GLN A 79 -10.99 -0.49 -0.31
CA GLN A 79 -11.29 -1.03 -1.63
C GLN A 79 -10.41 -2.26 -1.87
N LYS A 80 -11.05 -3.35 -2.30
CA LYS A 80 -10.37 -4.59 -2.67
C LYS A 80 -10.22 -4.66 -4.17
N LEU A 81 -9.04 -5.05 -4.67
CA LEU A 81 -8.92 -5.39 -6.08
C LEU A 81 -9.59 -6.75 -6.32
N GLU A 82 -10.76 -6.75 -6.96
CA GLU A 82 -11.50 -7.98 -7.25
C GLU A 82 -11.00 -8.72 -8.51
N ALA A 83 -10.08 -8.12 -9.27
CA ALA A 83 -9.48 -8.74 -10.44
C ALA A 83 -8.56 -9.91 -10.06
N GLU A 84 -8.45 -10.89 -10.95
CA GLU A 84 -7.54 -12.04 -10.82
C GLU A 84 -6.11 -11.75 -11.31
N ALA A 85 -5.89 -10.55 -11.85
CA ALA A 85 -4.61 -10.05 -12.35
C ALA A 85 -4.37 -8.62 -11.83
N GLU A 86 -3.10 -8.24 -11.76
CA GLU A 86 -2.70 -6.91 -11.31
C GLU A 86 -3.30 -5.85 -12.23
N ALA A 87 -3.79 -4.76 -11.64
CA ALA A 87 -4.49 -3.72 -12.38
C ALA A 87 -4.34 -2.36 -11.71
N GLU A 88 -4.47 -1.31 -12.50
CA GLU A 88 -4.56 0.06 -12.02
C GLU A 88 -5.76 0.25 -11.08
N MET A 89 -5.52 0.95 -9.97
CA MET A 89 -6.50 1.21 -8.94
C MET A 89 -6.46 2.68 -8.52
N GLU A 90 -7.65 3.21 -8.22
CA GLU A 90 -7.82 4.64 -7.92
C GLU A 90 -8.62 4.83 -6.62
N LEU A 91 -8.13 5.72 -5.75
CA LEU A 91 -8.85 6.22 -4.58
C LEU A 91 -8.91 7.75 -4.62
N THR A 92 -10.12 8.30 -4.50
CA THR A 92 -10.31 9.75 -4.38
C THR A 92 -10.55 10.13 -2.92
N LEU A 93 -9.81 11.11 -2.43
CA LEU A 93 -9.96 11.77 -1.15
C LEU A 93 -10.60 13.15 -1.36
N PRO A 94 -11.90 13.32 -1.06
CA PRO A 94 -12.57 14.61 -1.23
C PRO A 94 -11.94 15.71 -0.38
N ALA A 95 -11.92 16.94 -0.87
CA ALA A 95 -11.38 18.09 -0.15
C ALA A 95 -11.99 18.28 1.26
N ALA A 96 -13.27 17.91 1.43
CA ALA A 96 -13.94 17.91 2.72
C ALA A 96 -13.25 17.03 3.80
N GLN A 97 -12.60 15.94 3.38
CA GLN A 97 -11.85 15.03 4.24
C GLN A 97 -10.41 15.49 4.50
N LEU A 98 -9.92 16.47 3.74
CA LEU A 98 -8.56 17.01 3.84
C LEU A 98 -8.44 18.22 4.79
N ASN A 99 -9.57 18.79 5.22
CA ASN A 99 -9.63 20.04 6.01
C ASN A 99 -9.26 19.87 7.51
N GLN A 100 -8.58 18.79 7.89
CA GLN A 100 -8.18 18.55 9.28
C GLN A 100 -6.79 19.16 9.57
N PRO A 101 -6.56 19.71 10.78
CA PRO A 101 -5.39 20.51 11.09
C PRO A 101 -4.06 19.74 11.18
N ALA A 102 -4.08 18.42 11.02
CA ALA A 102 -2.87 17.64 10.82
C ALA A 102 -3.18 16.38 10.02
N SER A 103 -2.41 16.15 8.95
CA SER A 103 -2.86 15.33 7.83
C SER A 103 -1.72 14.47 7.30
N TYR A 104 -1.18 13.61 8.17
CA TYR A 104 -0.32 12.52 7.71
C TYR A 104 -1.21 11.44 7.13
N TYR A 105 -1.00 11.10 5.86
CA TYR A 105 -1.74 10.05 5.17
C TYR A 105 -0.82 8.86 4.90
N ARG A 106 -1.39 7.66 4.96
CA ARG A 106 -0.77 6.43 4.48
C ARG A 106 -1.78 5.66 3.66
N LEU A 107 -1.29 4.93 2.67
CA LEU A 107 -2.06 3.87 2.01
C LEU A 107 -1.73 2.57 2.74
N GLN A 108 -2.71 2.03 3.46
CA GLN A 108 -2.58 0.72 4.10
C GLN A 108 -2.93 -0.36 3.10
N LEU A 109 -2.03 -1.32 2.94
CA LEU A 109 -2.19 -2.53 2.14
C LEU A 109 -2.42 -3.72 3.07
N THR A 110 -3.50 -4.45 2.83
CA THR A 110 -3.77 -5.76 3.43
C THR A 110 -3.75 -6.80 2.31
N PRO A 111 -2.73 -7.66 2.23
CA PRO A 111 -2.65 -8.73 1.23
C PRO A 111 -3.85 -9.67 1.31
N LYS A 112 -4.11 -10.40 0.21
CA LYS A 112 -5.12 -11.45 0.18
C LYS A 112 -4.74 -12.58 1.16
N GLU A 113 -5.69 -13.02 1.97
CA GLU A 113 -5.58 -14.23 2.83
C GLU A 113 -5.44 -15.53 2.02
#